data_AF-A0A126QVE0-F1
#
_entry.id   AF-A0A126QVE0-F1
#
_cell.length_a   1.000
_cell.length_b   1.000
_cell.length_c   1.000
_cell.angle_alpha   90.00
_cell.angle_beta   90.00
_cell.angle_gamma   90.00
#
_symmetry.space_group_name_H-M   'P 1'
#
loop_
_entity.id
_entity.type
_entity.pdbx_description
1 polymer ?
#
loop_
_entity_poly.entity_id
_entity_poly.type
_entity_poly.pdbx_seq_one_letter_code
_entity_poly.pdbx_strand_id
1 'polypeptide(L)'
;MGELEDIRRELGLVQIYTGNGKGKTTAALGLALRASGRGLNVLFLQFLKPDAGYGEQKACSGIDKITMIPMGADHFIGKNPSQEDIDMAHDALSKSEELIGSGRYDVAILDEAINAVRLGLITSEELIASLKRRPKHVEIVLTGRGMTPELEEYADLITEMRLVKHPMDKGIDARMGIEY
;
A
#
# COMPACT_ATOMS: atom_id res chain seq x y z
N MET A 1 -25.73 -13.53 1.15
CA MET A 1 -24.71 -13.93 2.15
C MET A 1 -23.71 -14.93 1.57
N GLY A 2 -24.12 -15.87 0.69
CA GLY A 2 -23.19 -16.85 0.07
C GLY A 2 -22.12 -16.27 -0.86
N GLU A 3 -22.45 -15.33 -1.77
CA GLU A 3 -21.49 -14.84 -2.78
C GLU A 3 -20.24 -14.18 -2.17
N LEU A 4 -20.38 -13.36 -1.12
CA LEU A 4 -19.24 -12.73 -0.45
C LEU A 4 -18.38 -13.76 0.30
N GLU A 5 -18.99 -14.79 0.89
CA GLU A 5 -18.24 -15.86 1.55
C GLU A 5 -17.47 -16.70 0.54
N ASP A 6 -18.05 -16.95 -0.63
CA ASP A 6 -17.39 -17.66 -1.73
C ASP A 6 -16.19 -16.85 -2.24
N ILE A 7 -16.36 -15.54 -2.47
CA ILE A 7 -15.25 -14.65 -2.84
C ILE A 7 -14.13 -14.70 -1.78
N ARG A 8 -14.48 -14.59 -0.49
CA ARG A 8 -13.49 -14.62 0.62
C ARG A 8 -12.68 -15.90 0.69
N ARG A 9 -13.20 -17.04 0.20
CA ARG A 9 -12.47 -18.31 0.16
C ARG A 9 -11.38 -18.33 -0.92
N GLU A 10 -11.48 -17.45 -1.91
CA GLU A 10 -10.51 -17.32 -3.00
C GLU A 10 -9.44 -16.24 -2.75
N LEU A 11 -9.62 -15.44 -1.68
CA LEU A 11 -8.65 -14.42 -1.26
C LEU A 11 -7.53 -15.02 -0.39
N GLY A 12 -6.57 -14.16 -0.02
CA GLY A 12 -5.56 -14.46 0.99
C GLY A 12 -4.13 -14.40 0.47
N LEU A 13 -3.95 -14.03 -0.80
CA LEU A 13 -2.66 -13.94 -1.44
C LEU A 13 -1.97 -12.61 -1.12
N VAL A 14 -0.68 -12.54 -1.45
CA VAL A 14 0.18 -11.37 -1.30
C VAL A 14 0.64 -10.90 -2.67
N GLN A 15 0.30 -9.66 -3.01
CA GLN A 15 0.67 -9.00 -4.25
C GLN A 15 1.68 -7.89 -4.00
N ILE A 16 2.68 -7.77 -4.86
CA ILE A 16 3.66 -6.67 -4.83
C ILE A 16 3.62 -5.90 -6.15
N TYR A 17 3.37 -4.60 -6.06
CA TYR A 17 3.48 -3.67 -7.18
C TYR A 17 4.74 -2.81 -6.99
N THR A 18 5.79 -3.15 -7.73
CA THR A 18 7.14 -2.58 -7.56
C THR A 18 7.67 -1.96 -8.86
N GLY A 19 8.97 -1.62 -8.88
CA GLY A 19 9.68 -1.12 -10.05
C GLY A 19 9.73 0.41 -10.14
N ASN A 20 10.55 0.88 -11.07
CA ASN A 20 10.89 2.30 -11.16
C ASN A 20 9.88 3.18 -11.92
N GLY A 21 8.95 2.56 -12.64
CA GLY A 21 7.91 3.21 -13.40
C GLY A 21 6.82 3.83 -12.53
N LYS A 22 6.10 4.81 -13.10
CA LYS A 22 4.84 5.32 -12.56
C LYS A 22 3.78 4.23 -12.68
N GLY A 23 2.94 4.09 -11.65
CA GLY A 23 1.69 3.34 -11.75
C GLY A 23 1.33 2.49 -10.53
N LYS A 24 2.27 2.26 -9.59
CA LYS A 24 2.11 1.26 -8.52
C LYS A 24 0.90 1.55 -7.63
N THR A 25 0.88 2.74 -7.03
CA THR A 25 -0.24 3.24 -6.24
C THR A 25 -1.54 3.31 -7.05
N THR A 26 -1.49 3.78 -8.30
CA THR A 26 -2.71 3.87 -9.13
C THR A 26 -3.28 2.51 -9.51
N ALA A 27 -2.43 1.48 -9.70
CA ALA A 27 -2.88 0.11 -9.91
C ALA A 27 -3.52 -0.45 -8.62
N ALA A 28 -2.92 -0.18 -7.46
CA ALA A 28 -3.49 -0.55 -6.17
C ALA A 28 -4.85 0.14 -5.93
N LEU A 29 -4.99 1.42 -6.27
CA LEU A 29 -6.27 2.14 -6.23
C LEU A 29 -7.30 1.54 -7.19
N GLY A 30 -6.89 1.13 -8.39
CA GLY A 30 -7.76 0.42 -9.33
C GLY A 30 -8.26 -0.92 -8.77
N LEU A 31 -7.39 -1.66 -8.07
CA LEU A 31 -7.79 -2.88 -7.36
C LEU A 31 -8.74 -2.58 -6.19
N ALA A 32 -8.47 -1.54 -5.40
CA ALA A 32 -9.34 -1.09 -4.32
C ALA A 32 -10.76 -0.80 -4.83
N LEU A 33 -10.87 -0.08 -5.95
CA LEU A 33 -12.14 0.23 -6.59
C LEU A 33 -12.85 -1.01 -7.12
N ARG A 34 -12.10 -1.97 -7.69
CA ARG A 34 -12.66 -3.24 -8.15
C ARG A 34 -13.22 -4.07 -6.99
N ALA A 35 -12.47 -4.19 -5.89
CA ALA A 35 -12.87 -4.93 -4.71
C ALA A 35 -14.10 -4.29 -4.05
N SER A 36 -14.09 -2.96 -3.86
CA SER A 36 -15.21 -2.23 -3.27
C SER A 36 -16.49 -2.32 -4.13
N GLY A 37 -16.36 -2.30 -5.45
CA GLY A 37 -17.47 -2.53 -6.38
C GLY A 37 -18.09 -3.94 -6.31
N ARG A 38 -17.39 -4.89 -5.69
CA ARG A 38 -17.90 -6.24 -5.36
C ARG A 38 -18.35 -6.38 -3.91
N GLY A 39 -18.43 -5.27 -3.17
CA GLY A 39 -18.91 -5.23 -1.79
C GLY A 39 -17.87 -5.62 -0.73
N LEU A 40 -16.62 -5.86 -1.14
CA LEU A 40 -15.51 -6.16 -0.23
C LEU A 40 -15.08 -4.89 0.51
N ASN A 41 -14.71 -5.05 1.78
CA ASN A 41 -14.16 -3.97 2.59
C ASN A 41 -12.65 -3.85 2.33
N VAL A 42 -12.20 -2.67 1.94
CA VAL A 42 -10.80 -2.40 1.61
C VAL A 42 -10.18 -1.48 2.65
N LEU A 43 -9.02 -1.87 3.17
CA LEU A 43 -8.10 -0.98 3.89
C LEU A 43 -7.07 -0.45 2.89
N PHE A 44 -6.90 0.86 2.82
CA PHE A 44 -5.85 1.52 2.06
C PHE A 44 -5.02 2.37 3.03
N LEU A 45 -3.94 1.80 3.54
CA LEU A 45 -3.04 2.47 4.48
C LEU A 45 -1.80 2.97 3.73
N GLN A 46 -1.54 4.27 3.81
CA GLN A 46 -0.42 4.89 3.11
C GLN A 46 0.73 5.14 4.08
N PHE A 47 1.84 4.43 3.91
CA PHE A 47 3.08 4.75 4.59
C PHE A 47 3.70 6.00 3.98
N LEU A 48 4.40 6.78 4.80
CA LEU A 48 5.21 7.93 4.38
C LEU A 48 4.43 9.05 3.69
N LYS A 49 3.09 9.05 3.82
CA LYS A 49 2.22 10.08 3.25
C LYS A 49 1.43 10.76 4.36
N PRO A 50 1.47 12.10 4.45
CA PRO A 50 0.63 12.85 5.38
C PRO A 50 -0.83 12.87 4.92
N ASP A 51 -1.71 13.22 5.85
CA ASP A 51 -3.07 13.65 5.52
C ASP A 51 -3.02 15.07 4.94
N ALA A 52 -2.75 15.17 3.63
CA ALA A 52 -2.58 16.45 2.93
C ALA A 52 -3.62 16.66 1.81
N GLY A 53 -4.66 15.83 1.76
CA GLY A 53 -5.72 15.93 0.75
C GLY A 53 -5.26 15.62 -0.67
N TYR A 54 -4.42 14.58 -0.83
CA TYR A 54 -4.09 14.01 -2.14
C TYR A 54 -5.35 13.57 -2.88
N GLY A 55 -5.29 13.52 -4.21
CA GLY A 55 -6.47 13.23 -5.04
C GLY A 55 -7.17 11.93 -4.67
N GLU A 56 -6.41 10.87 -4.39
CA GLU A 56 -6.95 9.58 -3.94
C GLU A 56 -7.54 9.62 -2.54
N GLN A 57 -7.00 10.42 -1.62
CA GLN A 57 -7.53 10.57 -0.27
C GLN A 57 -8.94 11.19 -0.32
N LYS A 58 -9.10 12.25 -1.12
CA LYS A 58 -10.38 12.91 -1.38
C LYS A 58 -11.39 12.02 -2.12
N ALA A 59 -10.92 11.25 -3.11
CA ALA A 59 -11.79 10.38 -3.87
C ALA A 59 -12.29 9.19 -3.03
N CYS A 60 -11.39 8.54 -2.30
CA CYS A 60 -11.72 7.37 -1.50
C CYS A 60 -12.58 7.70 -0.26
N SER A 61 -12.51 8.93 0.28
CA SER A 61 -13.38 9.34 1.39
C SER A 61 -14.88 9.29 1.05
N GLY A 62 -15.23 9.32 -0.25
CA GLY A 62 -16.62 9.18 -0.72
C GLY A 62 -17.06 7.73 -0.98
N ILE A 63 -16.21 6.73 -0.72
CA ILE A 63 -16.49 5.32 -1.00
C ILE A 63 -16.57 4.55 0.31
N ASP A 64 -17.79 4.25 0.78
CA ASP A 64 -18.06 3.59 2.07
C ASP A 64 -17.26 2.30 2.33
N LYS A 65 -16.88 1.60 1.26
CA LYS A 65 -16.16 0.33 1.30
C LYS A 65 -14.64 0.46 1.32
N ILE A 66 -14.10 1.69 1.25
CA ILE A 66 -12.66 1.96 1.29
C ILE A 66 -12.34 2.81 2.50
N THR A 67 -11.61 2.23 3.46
CA THR A 67 -11.01 2.99 4.56
C THR A 67 -9.62 3.46 4.13
N MET A 68 -9.45 4.76 3.89
CA MET A 68 -8.17 5.39 3.57
C MET A 68 -7.51 5.94 4.84
N ILE A 69 -6.26 5.57 5.11
CA ILE A 69 -5.51 6.03 6.30
C ILE A 69 -4.09 6.44 5.87
N PRO A 70 -3.82 7.74 5.72
CA PRO A 70 -2.46 8.23 5.53
C PRO A 70 -1.68 8.27 6.86
N MET A 71 -0.45 7.76 6.84
CA MET A 71 0.47 7.73 7.98
C MET A 71 1.89 8.07 7.53
N GLY A 72 2.26 9.33 7.66
CA GLY A 72 3.60 9.83 7.38
C GLY A 72 3.72 11.31 7.67
N ALA A 73 4.96 11.77 7.81
CA ALA A 73 5.25 13.17 8.11
C ALA A 73 5.01 14.05 6.87
N ASP A 74 4.75 15.34 7.12
CA ASP A 74 4.57 16.35 6.05
C ASP A 74 5.91 16.91 5.57
N HIS A 75 6.87 16.02 5.29
CA HIS A 75 8.17 16.37 4.72
C HIS A 75 8.75 15.25 3.86
N PHE A 76 9.77 15.61 3.07
CA PHE A 76 10.50 14.65 2.26
C PHE A 76 11.49 13.83 3.10
N ILE A 77 11.37 12.51 3.06
CA ILE A 77 12.28 11.59 3.75
C ILE A 77 13.46 11.26 2.83
N GLY A 78 14.64 11.75 3.20
CA GLY A 78 15.89 11.57 2.46
C GLY A 78 16.67 10.31 2.85
N LYS A 79 17.99 10.33 2.61
CA LYS A 79 18.90 9.21 2.95
C LYS A 79 19.11 9.02 4.45
N ASN A 80 18.84 10.04 5.25
CA ASN A 80 18.99 10.02 6.70
C ASN A 80 17.63 10.35 7.30
N PRO A 81 16.75 9.36 7.49
CA PRO A 81 15.50 9.58 8.17
C PRO A 81 15.71 10.05 9.61
N SER A 82 14.77 10.87 10.08
CA SER A 82 14.70 11.29 11.48
C SER A 82 14.13 10.18 12.36
N GLN A 83 14.25 10.34 13.68
CA GLN A 83 13.58 9.44 14.62
C GLN A 83 12.05 9.49 14.45
N GLU A 84 11.49 10.67 14.14
CA GLU A 84 10.06 10.83 13.85
C GLU A 84 9.62 9.99 12.64
N ASP A 85 10.42 9.94 11.57
CA ASP A 85 10.14 9.11 10.40
C ASP A 85 10.09 7.61 10.74
N ILE A 86 11.00 7.16 11.61
CA ILE A 86 11.08 5.79 12.11
C ILE A 86 9.85 5.48 12.96
N ASP A 87 9.55 6.34 13.93
CA ASP A 87 8.42 6.18 14.85
C ASP A 87 7.10 6.11 14.08
N MET A 88 6.88 7.02 13.11
CA MET A 88 5.68 7.00 12.27
C MET A 88 5.56 5.76 11.40
N ALA A 89 6.68 5.22 10.89
CA ALA A 89 6.67 3.97 10.13
C ALA A 89 6.31 2.76 11.01
N HIS A 90 6.81 2.71 12.25
CA HIS A 90 6.43 1.68 13.22
C HIS A 90 4.97 1.83 13.69
N ASP A 91 4.47 3.05 13.82
CA ASP A 91 3.06 3.32 14.10
C ASP A 91 2.17 2.85 12.93
N ALA A 92 2.58 3.12 11.70
CA ALA A 92 1.89 2.64 10.49
C ALA A 92 1.88 1.10 10.42
N LEU A 93 3.00 0.45 10.72
CA LEU A 93 3.09 -1.01 10.81
C LEU A 93 2.15 -1.56 11.89
N SER A 94 2.22 -1.03 13.11
CA SER A 94 1.38 -1.44 14.24
C SER A 94 -0.11 -1.23 13.94
N LYS A 95 -0.46 -0.11 13.31
CA LYS A 95 -1.84 0.19 12.94
C LYS A 95 -2.35 -0.74 11.84
N SER A 96 -1.50 -1.04 10.85
CA SER A 96 -1.84 -1.99 9.79
C SER A 96 -2.09 -3.38 10.37
N GLU A 97 -1.27 -3.83 11.32
CA GLU A 97 -1.41 -5.12 12.00
C GLU A 97 -2.73 -5.22 12.75
N GLU A 98 -3.07 -4.21 13.56
CA GLU A 98 -4.32 -4.14 14.31
C GLU A 98 -5.54 -4.24 13.38
N LEU A 99 -5.55 -3.43 12.32
CA LEU A 99 -6.67 -3.33 11.41
C LEU A 99 -6.85 -4.59 10.56
N ILE A 100 -5.75 -5.13 10.03
CA ILE A 100 -5.74 -6.39 9.27
C ILE A 100 -6.16 -7.55 10.19
N GLY A 101 -5.59 -7.62 11.39
CA GLY A 101 -5.89 -8.65 12.40
C GLY A 101 -7.35 -8.68 12.84
N SER A 102 -8.07 -7.56 12.76
CA SER A 102 -9.49 -7.49 13.09
C SER A 102 -10.40 -8.34 12.18
N GLY A 103 -9.92 -8.75 11.00
CA GLY A 103 -10.67 -9.55 10.02
C GLY A 103 -11.84 -8.83 9.36
N ARG A 104 -12.02 -7.53 9.62
CA ARG A 104 -13.09 -6.70 9.05
C ARG A 104 -12.86 -6.35 7.57
N TYR A 105 -11.61 -6.34 7.15
CA TYR A 105 -11.19 -6.06 5.78
C TYR A 105 -10.97 -7.36 5.01
N ASP A 106 -11.24 -7.31 3.72
CA ASP A 106 -11.04 -8.42 2.79
C ASP A 106 -9.78 -8.19 1.94
N VAL A 107 -9.46 -6.93 1.65
CA VAL A 107 -8.24 -6.50 0.95
C VAL A 107 -7.56 -5.41 1.77
N ALA A 108 -6.26 -5.56 2.02
CA ALA A 108 -5.44 -4.54 2.66
C ALA A 108 -4.30 -4.13 1.74
N ILE A 109 -4.29 -2.85 1.37
CA ILE A 109 -3.26 -2.22 0.56
C ILE A 109 -2.37 -1.40 1.51
N LEU A 110 -1.09 -1.76 1.55
CA LEU A 110 -0.06 -1.03 2.27
C LEU A 110 0.79 -0.26 1.24
N ASP A 111 0.32 0.94 0.91
CA ASP A 111 0.95 1.80 -0.08
C ASP A 111 2.27 2.36 0.48
N GLU A 112 3.33 2.31 -0.34
CA GLU A 112 4.70 2.73 -0.02
C GLU A 112 5.38 1.98 1.15
N ALA A 113 4.81 0.87 1.63
CA ALA A 113 5.43 0.04 2.66
C ALA A 113 6.82 -0.49 2.23
N ILE A 114 7.01 -0.81 0.95
CA ILE A 114 8.32 -1.26 0.44
C ILE A 114 9.32 -0.09 0.44
N ASN A 115 8.87 1.15 0.27
CA ASN A 115 9.77 2.30 0.43
C ASN A 115 10.17 2.50 1.89
N ALA A 116 9.27 2.24 2.86
CA ALA A 116 9.61 2.30 4.27
C ALA A 116 10.73 1.29 4.61
N VAL A 117 10.64 0.08 4.06
CA VAL A 117 11.71 -0.93 4.13
C VAL A 117 12.99 -0.43 3.47
N ARG A 118 12.92 0.05 2.22
CA ARG A 118 14.09 0.55 1.47
C ARG A 118 14.81 1.71 2.18
N LEU A 119 14.07 2.54 2.91
CA LEU A 119 14.62 3.66 3.69
C LEU A 119 15.16 3.23 5.05
N GLY A 120 15.03 1.95 5.43
CA GLY A 120 15.49 1.42 6.71
C GLY A 120 14.65 1.86 7.90
N LEU A 121 13.39 2.27 7.68
CA LEU A 121 12.47 2.70 8.74
C LEU A 121 11.85 1.51 9.47
N ILE A 122 11.64 0.42 8.72
CA ILE A 122 11.23 -0.90 9.21
C ILE A 122 11.99 -1.96 8.40
N THR A 123 12.02 -3.20 8.87
CA THR A 123 12.64 -4.32 8.17
C THR A 123 11.62 -5.13 7.37
N SER A 124 12.09 -5.89 6.37
CA SER A 124 11.24 -6.83 5.62
C SER A 124 10.68 -7.90 6.55
N GLU A 125 11.48 -8.35 7.52
CA GLU A 125 11.13 -9.37 8.50
C GLU A 125 10.00 -8.90 9.42
N GLU A 126 10.05 -7.66 9.92
CA GLU A 126 8.97 -7.07 10.72
C GLU A 126 7.67 -6.98 9.92
N LEU A 127 7.74 -6.50 8.68
CA LEU A 127 6.58 -6.41 7.79
C LEU A 127 5.98 -7.79 7.52
N ILE A 128 6.80 -8.77 7.12
CA ILE A 128 6.34 -10.14 6.84
C ILE A 128 5.78 -10.80 8.11
N ALA A 129 6.42 -10.64 9.27
CA ALA A 129 5.97 -11.20 10.53
C ALA A 129 4.61 -10.64 10.97
N SER A 130 4.36 -9.35 10.72
CA SER A 130 3.03 -8.74 10.89
C SER A 130 2.00 -9.38 9.96
N LEU A 131 2.30 -9.46 8.66
CA LEU A 131 1.38 -9.98 7.65
C LEU A 131 1.06 -11.46 7.80
N LYS A 132 1.98 -12.29 8.33
CA LYS A 132 1.74 -13.72 8.59
C LYS A 132 0.68 -13.97 9.68
N ARG A 133 0.38 -12.98 10.52
CA ARG A 133 -0.62 -13.08 11.60
C ARG A 133 -2.04 -12.72 11.15
N ARG A 134 -2.22 -12.31 9.89
CA ARG A 134 -3.53 -11.93 9.34
C ARG A 134 -4.50 -13.12 9.25
N PRO A 135 -5.82 -12.88 9.29
CA PRO A 135 -6.80 -13.87 8.91
C PRO A 135 -6.61 -14.34 7.46
N LYS A 136 -6.81 -15.63 7.20
CA LYS A 136 -6.49 -16.27 5.91
C LYS A 136 -7.23 -15.67 4.70
N HIS A 137 -8.38 -15.03 4.91
CA HIS A 137 -9.17 -14.44 3.84
C HIS A 137 -8.73 -13.03 3.46
N VAL A 138 -7.73 -12.45 4.14
CA VAL A 138 -7.28 -11.08 3.84
C VAL A 138 -6.21 -11.10 2.76
N GLU A 139 -6.56 -10.57 1.60
CA GLU A 139 -5.66 -10.29 0.48
C GLU A 139 -4.76 -9.10 0.81
N ILE A 140 -3.46 -9.20 0.52
CA ILE A 140 -2.48 -8.15 0.79
C ILE A 140 -1.93 -7.59 -0.51
N VAL A 141 -1.77 -6.27 -0.57
CA VAL A 141 -1.09 -5.58 -1.67
C VAL A 141 -0.04 -4.64 -1.08
N LEU A 142 1.22 -4.80 -1.47
CA LEU A 142 2.31 -3.93 -1.08
C LEU A 142 2.76 -3.11 -2.29
N THR A 143 3.03 -1.83 -2.08
CA THR A 143 3.59 -0.98 -3.13
C THR A 143 4.91 -0.34 -2.68
N GLY A 144 5.73 0.03 -3.65
CA GLY A 144 6.92 0.85 -3.44
C GLY A 144 8.07 0.44 -4.36
N ARG A 145 9.29 0.81 -4.01
CA ARG A 145 10.49 0.55 -4.83
C ARG A 145 11.54 -0.17 -3.99
N GLY A 146 12.40 -0.93 -4.65
CA GLY A 146 13.49 -1.65 -3.98
C GLY A 146 12.99 -2.82 -3.14
N MET A 147 12.15 -3.66 -3.73
CA MET A 147 11.74 -4.94 -3.14
C MET A 147 12.98 -5.76 -2.77
N THR A 148 12.98 -6.33 -1.57
CA THR A 148 14.06 -7.18 -1.08
C THR A 148 13.80 -8.65 -1.45
N PRO A 149 14.83 -9.52 -1.43
CA PRO A 149 14.64 -10.95 -1.70
C PRO A 149 13.63 -11.64 -0.77
N GLU A 150 13.56 -11.21 0.49
CA GLU A 150 12.64 -11.76 1.49
C GLU A 150 11.18 -11.44 1.12
N LEU A 151 10.93 -10.25 0.58
CA LEU A 151 9.60 -9.86 0.06
C LEU A 151 9.27 -10.58 -1.26
N GLU A 152 10.27 -10.80 -2.10
CA GLU A 152 10.12 -11.58 -3.34
C GLU A 152 9.69 -13.02 -3.04
N GLU A 153 10.37 -13.68 -2.10
CA GLU A 153 10.04 -15.05 -1.68
C GLU A 153 8.66 -15.14 -1.03
N TYR A 154 8.23 -14.09 -0.32
CA TYR A 154 6.96 -14.08 0.39
C TYR A 154 5.74 -13.82 -0.50
N ALA A 155 5.90 -13.22 -1.67
CA ALA A 155 4.79 -12.78 -2.51
C ALA A 155 4.27 -13.89 -3.44
N ASP A 156 2.95 -13.92 -3.64
CA ASP A 156 2.29 -14.81 -4.60
C ASP A 156 2.23 -14.20 -6.01
N LEU A 157 2.20 -12.86 -6.09
CA LEU A 157 2.21 -12.11 -7.35
C LEU A 157 3.14 -10.92 -7.25
N ILE A 158 3.99 -10.73 -8.27
CA ILE A 158 4.86 -9.57 -8.38
C ILE A 158 4.65 -8.93 -9.76
N THR A 159 4.37 -7.62 -9.76
CA THR A 159 4.34 -6.81 -10.97
C THR A 159 5.40 -5.72 -10.89
N GLU A 160 6.34 -5.75 -11.83
CA GLU A 160 7.38 -4.71 -11.97
C GLU A 160 6.96 -3.67 -13.00
N MET A 161 6.73 -2.45 -12.55
CA MET A 161 6.52 -1.30 -13.44
C MET A 161 7.87 -0.75 -13.88
N ARG A 162 8.22 -0.96 -15.14
CA ARG A 162 9.47 -0.47 -15.72
C ARG A 162 9.32 0.94 -16.29
N LEU A 163 10.27 1.81 -15.98
CA LEU A 163 10.31 3.17 -16.52
C LEU A 163 10.85 3.14 -17.96
N VAL A 164 9.96 3.11 -18.95
CA VAL A 164 10.37 3.15 -20.37
C VAL A 164 10.61 4.58 -20.83
N LYS A 165 9.74 5.52 -20.44
CA LYS A 165 9.84 6.98 -20.67
C LYS A 165 9.08 7.73 -19.58
N HIS A 166 9.51 8.94 -19.24
CA HIS A 166 8.80 9.82 -18.32
C HIS A 166 8.65 11.25 -18.88
N PRO A 167 7.53 11.96 -18.62
CA PRO A 167 7.42 13.38 -18.96
C PRO A 167 8.52 14.26 -18.33
N MET A 168 9.01 13.89 -17.14
CA MET A 168 10.14 14.57 -16.49
C MET A 168 11.41 14.56 -17.35
N ASP A 169 11.62 13.55 -18.20
CA ASP A 169 12.76 13.51 -19.14
C ASP A 169 12.69 14.64 -20.17
N LYS A 170 11.52 15.27 -20.32
CA LYS A 170 11.26 16.45 -21.16
C LYS A 170 11.14 17.74 -20.34
N GLY A 171 11.47 17.71 -19.05
CA GLY A 171 11.34 18.86 -18.14
C GLY A 171 9.89 19.20 -17.77
N ILE A 172 8.96 18.25 -17.88
CA ILE A 172 7.57 18.46 -17.44
C ILE A 172 7.46 18.04 -15.96
N ASP A 173 7.11 19.01 -15.11
CA ASP A 173 6.90 18.81 -13.68
C ASP A 173 5.65 17.98 -13.36
N ALA A 174 5.53 17.57 -12.10
CA ALA A 174 4.36 16.85 -11.60
C ALA A 174 3.08 17.71 -11.72
N ARG A 175 1.98 17.09 -12.14
CA ARG A 175 0.70 17.78 -12.38
C ARG A 175 -0.39 17.25 -11.47
N MET A 176 -1.17 18.18 -10.92
CA MET A 176 -2.36 17.88 -10.13
C MET A 176 -3.37 17.06 -10.96
N GLY A 177 -3.92 16.01 -10.36
CA GLY A 177 -4.84 15.06 -10.97
C GLY A 177 -4.16 14.00 -11.85
N ILE A 178 -2.83 14.06 -12.05
CA ILE A 178 -2.10 13.10 -12.89
C ILE A 178 -0.95 12.44 -12.14
N GLU A 179 -0.06 13.21 -11.51
CA GLU A 179 1.04 12.71 -10.70
C GLU A 179 0.74 12.76 -9.20
N TYR A 180 -0.10 13.71 -8.75
CA TYR A 180 -0.58 13.88 -7.38
C TYR A 180 -1.99 14.47 -7.32
#